data_AF-A0A8S1GYW9-F1
#
_entry.id   AF-A0A8S1GYW9-F1
#
_cell.length_a   1.000
_cell.length_b   1.000
_cell.length_c   1.000
_cell.angle_alpha   90.00
_cell.angle_beta   90.00
_cell.angle_gamma   90.00
#
_symmetry.space_group_name_H-M   'P 1'
#
loop_
_entity.id
_entity.type
_entity.pdbx_description
1 polymer ?
#
loop_
_entity_poly.entity_id
_entity_poly.type
_entity_poly.pdbx_seq_one_letter_code
_entity_poly.pdbx_strand_id
1 'polypeptide(L)'
;MSSFITRTERSGNIFFRVTGLIRAGQLKWNERPLWYDVYAASPPITPPDWNVKLPKSDEPVRSIFYDEDIIRAKFYKNYKTRATISVESLKESVSQMFIKEYNTVKQEEAGETSEEELFSKTETRLKDAGIQLQ
;
A
#
# COMPACT_ATOMS: atom_id res chain seq x y z
N MET A 1 29.04 -30.21 -23.59
CA MET A 1 28.41 -29.01 -24.18
C MET A 1 27.22 -28.46 -23.38
N SER A 2 26.52 -29.23 -22.53
CA SER A 2 25.31 -28.73 -21.82
C SER A 2 25.57 -27.69 -20.72
N SER A 3 26.73 -27.72 -20.04
CA SER A 3 27.03 -26.80 -18.92
C SER A 3 27.07 -25.31 -19.28
N PHE A 4 27.24 -24.95 -20.56
CA PHE A 4 27.26 -23.55 -21.00
C PHE A 4 25.84 -22.94 -21.09
N ILE A 5 24.82 -23.76 -21.34
CA ILE A 5 23.41 -23.33 -21.49
C ILE A 5 22.70 -23.22 -20.13
N THR A 6 23.14 -24.00 -19.13
CA THR A 6 22.48 -24.01 -17.80
C THR A 6 22.84 -22.80 -16.94
N ARG A 7 23.99 -22.18 -17.21
CA ARG A 7 24.51 -21.01 -16.48
C ARG A 7 24.25 -19.68 -17.19
N THR A 8 23.53 -19.68 -18.31
CA THR A 8 23.23 -18.48 -19.09
C THR A 8 21.92 -17.87 -18.60
N GLU A 9 22.03 -16.80 -17.82
CA GLU A 9 20.91 -16.08 -17.21
C GLU A 9 19.93 -15.50 -18.23
N ARG A 10 20.42 -15.16 -19.43
CA ARG A 10 19.63 -14.54 -20.52
C ARG A 10 18.80 -15.52 -21.35
N SER A 11 19.02 -16.82 -21.23
CA SER A 11 18.36 -17.85 -22.05
C SER A 11 17.08 -18.40 -21.40
N GLY A 12 16.25 -17.52 -20.85
CA GLY A 12 15.01 -17.83 -20.12
C GLY A 12 15.20 -17.95 -18.61
N ASN A 13 14.13 -18.13 -17.84
CA ASN A 13 14.22 -18.31 -16.39
C ASN A 13 14.72 -19.72 -15.98
N ILE A 14 15.03 -19.87 -14.69
CA ILE A 14 15.54 -21.12 -14.11
C ILE A 14 14.59 -22.30 -14.30
N PHE A 15 13.28 -22.08 -14.26
CA PHE A 15 12.28 -23.13 -14.40
C PHE A 15 12.26 -23.69 -15.82
N PHE A 16 12.29 -22.83 -16.84
CA PHE A 16 12.39 -23.27 -18.23
C PHE A 16 13.69 -24.00 -18.52
N ARG A 17 14.82 -23.53 -17.99
CA ARG A 17 16.12 -24.21 -18.17
C ARG A 17 16.10 -25.61 -17.58
N VAL A 18 15.64 -25.78 -16.34
CA VAL A 18 15.54 -27.09 -15.70
C VAL A 18 14.54 -28.00 -16.42
N THR A 19 13.38 -27.48 -16.81
CA THR A 19 12.39 -28.24 -17.58
C THR A 19 12.95 -28.70 -18.93
N GLY A 20 13.72 -27.84 -19.62
CA GLY A 20 14.39 -28.19 -20.87
C GLY A 20 15.42 -29.31 -20.69
N LEU A 21 16.22 -29.25 -19.61
CA LEU A 21 17.18 -30.32 -19.29
C LEU A 21 16.50 -31.67 -19.04
N ILE A 22 15.39 -31.64 -18.31
CA ILE A 22 14.58 -32.84 -18.03
C ILE A 22 14.04 -33.41 -19.34
N ARG A 23 13.43 -32.58 -20.18
CA ARG A 23 12.85 -33.00 -21.48
C ARG A 23 13.90 -33.52 -22.45
N ALA A 24 15.10 -32.94 -22.45
CA ALA A 24 16.23 -33.38 -23.28
C ALA A 24 16.95 -34.63 -22.73
N GLY A 25 16.50 -35.18 -21.59
CA GLY A 25 17.12 -36.34 -20.94
C GLY A 25 18.49 -36.06 -20.31
N GLN A 26 18.89 -34.79 -20.20
CA GLN A 26 20.16 -34.37 -19.60
C GLN A 26 20.08 -34.26 -18.06
N LEU A 27 18.87 -34.18 -17.51
CA LEU A 27 18.59 -34.26 -16.08
C LEU A 27 17.52 -35.32 -15.85
N LYS A 28 17.77 -36.32 -15.00
CA LYS A 28 16.74 -37.32 -14.69
C LYS A 28 15.61 -36.66 -13.89
N TRP A 29 14.38 -37.12 -14.11
CA TRP A 29 13.22 -36.63 -13.36
C TRP A 29 13.38 -36.76 -11.84
N ASN A 30 13.98 -37.87 -11.38
CA ASN A 30 14.20 -38.13 -9.96
C ASN A 30 15.32 -37.27 -9.35
N GLU A 31 16.13 -36.62 -10.18
CA GLU A 31 17.22 -35.72 -9.79
C GLU A 31 16.81 -34.24 -9.92
N ARG A 32 15.52 -33.96 -10.20
CA ARG A 32 15.04 -32.58 -10.30
C ARG A 32 15.22 -31.85 -8.96
N PRO A 33 15.46 -30.53 -8.97
CA PRO A 33 15.60 -29.75 -7.74
C PRO A 33 14.33 -29.80 -6.90
N LEU A 34 14.48 -29.77 -5.56
CA LEU A 34 13.36 -29.81 -4.62
C LEU A 34 12.32 -28.70 -4.88
N TRP A 35 12.78 -27.51 -5.27
CA TRP A 35 11.92 -26.37 -5.57
C TRP A 35 11.09 -26.54 -6.85
N TYR A 36 11.43 -27.48 -7.73
CA TYR A 36 10.79 -27.63 -9.04
C TYR A 36 9.29 -27.90 -8.91
N ASP A 37 8.92 -28.83 -8.02
CA ASP A 37 7.51 -29.20 -7.81
C ASP A 37 6.73 -28.06 -7.16
N VAL A 38 7.37 -27.30 -6.26
CA VAL A 38 6.77 -26.11 -5.64
C VAL A 38 6.48 -25.05 -6.71
N TYR A 39 7.43 -24.80 -7.61
CA TYR A 39 7.25 -23.86 -8.71
C TYR A 39 6.18 -24.34 -9.71
N ALA A 40 6.16 -25.64 -10.02
CA ALA A 40 5.17 -26.22 -10.93
C ALA A 40 3.74 -26.17 -10.37
N ALA A 41 3.58 -26.37 -9.05
CA ALA A 41 2.30 -26.30 -8.36
C ALA A 41 1.82 -24.86 -8.16
N SER A 42 2.75 -23.96 -7.81
CA SER A 42 2.48 -22.56 -7.48
C SER A 42 3.42 -21.62 -8.23
N PRO A 43 3.24 -21.44 -9.55
CA PRO A 43 4.10 -20.57 -10.34
C PRO A 43 3.90 -19.10 -9.94
N PRO A 44 4.96 -18.26 -10.00
CA PRO A 44 4.83 -16.83 -9.76
C PRO A 44 3.99 -16.17 -10.86
N ILE A 45 3.28 -15.09 -10.52
CA ILE A 45 2.46 -14.31 -11.46
C ILE A 45 3.31 -13.80 -12.63
N THR A 46 4.49 -13.26 -12.32
CA THR A 46 5.47 -12.82 -13.32
C THR A 46 6.69 -13.73 -13.23
N PRO A 47 7.06 -14.44 -14.31
CA PRO A 47 8.24 -15.28 -14.32
C PRO A 47 9.51 -14.44 -14.13
N PRO A 48 10.52 -14.95 -13.42
CA PRO A 48 11.78 -14.24 -13.18
C PRO A 48 12.69 -14.34 -14.41
N ASP A 49 12.25 -13.76 -15.52
CA ASP A 49 13.03 -13.66 -16.75
C ASP A 49 14.08 -12.54 -16.65
N TRP A 50 15.14 -12.64 -17.46
CA TRP A 50 16.24 -11.68 -17.43
C TRP A 50 15.83 -10.27 -17.87
N ASN A 51 14.76 -10.15 -18.66
CA ASN A 51 14.26 -8.91 -19.25
C ASN A 51 12.97 -8.42 -18.57
N VAL A 52 12.68 -8.90 -17.36
CA VAL A 52 11.54 -8.40 -16.59
C VAL A 52 11.70 -6.89 -16.41
N LYS A 53 10.70 -6.14 -16.88
CA LYS A 53 10.61 -4.70 -16.68
C LYS A 53 10.30 -4.45 -15.21
N LEU A 54 11.33 -4.25 -14.41
CA LEU A 54 11.18 -3.70 -13.07
C LEU A 54 10.63 -2.27 -13.18
N PRO A 55 9.85 -1.79 -12.19
CA PRO A 55 9.47 -0.38 -12.14
C PRO A 55 10.73 0.45 -12.31
N LYS A 56 10.71 1.35 -13.31
CA LYS A 56 11.88 2.18 -13.61
C LYS A 56 12.14 3.08 -12.42
N SER A 57 13.41 3.32 -12.10
CA SER A 57 13.80 4.29 -11.05
C SER A 57 13.17 5.67 -11.26
N ASP A 58 12.82 6.02 -12.50
CA ASP A 58 12.24 7.31 -12.89
C ASP A 58 10.72 7.25 -13.11
N GLU A 59 10.04 6.14 -12.80
CA GLU A 59 8.57 6.11 -12.89
C GLU A 59 7.97 6.95 -11.74
N PRO A 60 7.24 8.04 -12.03
CA PRO A 60 6.74 8.91 -10.97
C PRO A 60 5.66 8.18 -10.18
N VAL A 61 5.97 7.83 -8.94
CA VAL A 61 4.97 7.30 -8.00
C VAL A 61 3.98 8.42 -7.69
N ARG A 62 2.69 8.16 -7.93
CA ARG A 62 1.62 9.12 -7.63
C ARG A 62 1.51 9.31 -6.12
N SER A 63 1.47 10.58 -5.69
CA SER A 63 1.14 10.95 -4.32
C SER A 63 -0.26 10.46 -3.95
N ILE A 64 -0.40 9.87 -2.76
CA ILE A 64 -1.68 9.39 -2.23
C ILE A 64 -2.25 10.50 -1.35
N PHE A 65 -3.36 11.11 -1.79
CA PHE A 65 -4.11 12.11 -1.05
C PHE A 65 -5.58 11.70 -0.97
N TYR A 66 -6.20 12.00 0.15
CA TYR A 66 -7.63 11.78 0.38
C TYR A 66 -8.36 13.11 0.61
N ASP A 67 -9.68 13.11 0.41
CA ASP A 67 -10.49 14.33 0.58
C ASP A 67 -10.44 14.85 2.02
N GLU A 68 -10.32 13.96 3.01
CA GLU A 68 -10.14 14.34 4.41
C GLU A 68 -8.81 15.04 4.69
N ASP A 69 -7.78 14.89 3.84
CA ASP A 69 -6.49 15.53 4.05
C ASP A 69 -6.58 17.05 3.97
N ILE A 70 -7.55 17.58 3.23
CA ILE A 70 -7.83 19.02 3.16
C ILE A 70 -8.25 19.54 4.54
N ILE A 71 -9.18 18.84 5.18
CA ILE A 71 -9.71 19.19 6.51
C ILE A 71 -8.64 18.96 7.56
N ARG A 72 -7.90 17.85 7.45
CA ARG A 72 -6.77 17.52 8.33
C ARG A 72 -5.68 18.60 8.26
N ALA A 73 -5.36 19.10 7.08
CA ALA A 73 -4.40 20.19 6.90
C ALA A 73 -4.91 21.49 7.53
N LYS A 74 -6.19 21.84 7.37
CA LYS A 74 -6.81 23.00 8.06
C LYS A 74 -6.75 22.84 9.59
N PHE A 75 -7.06 21.65 10.09
CA PHE A 75 -6.99 21.32 11.52
C PHE A 75 -5.58 21.54 12.09
N TYR A 76 -4.54 20.95 11.46
CA TYR A 76 -3.16 21.10 11.94
C TYR A 76 -2.57 22.51 11.71
N LYS A 77 -3.15 23.29 10.81
CA LYS A 77 -2.81 24.72 10.64
C LYS A 77 -3.33 25.56 11.80
N ASN A 78 -4.51 25.24 12.32
CA ASN A 78 -5.18 26.00 13.37
C ASN A 78 -4.79 25.52 14.79
N TYR A 79 -4.56 24.22 14.97
CA TYR A 79 -4.30 23.61 16.27
C TYR A 79 -2.95 22.90 16.31
N LYS A 80 -2.19 23.12 17.37
CA LYS A 80 -0.93 22.39 17.59
C LYS A 80 -1.24 21.14 18.39
N THR A 81 -1.12 19.98 17.76
CA THR A 81 -1.42 18.71 18.44
C THR A 81 -0.40 18.43 19.54
N ARG A 82 -0.84 18.54 20.80
CA ARG A 82 -0.09 18.11 21.99
C ARG A 82 -0.44 16.69 22.43
N ALA A 83 -1.49 16.10 21.86
CA ALA A 83 -1.93 14.75 22.18
C ALA A 83 -0.94 13.73 21.60
N THR A 84 -0.48 12.80 22.43
CA THR A 84 0.35 11.68 21.98
C THR A 84 -0.48 10.74 21.12
N ILE A 85 -0.01 10.47 19.91
CA ILE A 85 -0.62 9.48 19.02
C ILE A 85 0.08 8.15 19.28
N SER A 86 -0.67 7.12 19.66
CA SER A 86 -0.15 5.75 19.77
C SER A 86 -0.50 5.00 18.49
N VAL A 87 0.52 4.59 17.74
CA VAL A 87 0.37 3.81 16.49
C VAL A 87 -0.12 2.38 16.78
N GLU A 88 0.16 1.85 17.97
CA GLU A 88 -0.23 0.50 18.37
C GLU A 88 -1.67 0.43 18.86
N SER A 89 -2.20 1.54 19.38
CA SER A 89 -3.55 1.57 19.93
C SER A 89 -4.60 1.76 18.83
N LEU A 90 -5.74 1.09 18.97
CA LEU A 90 -6.95 1.33 18.16
C LEU A 90 -7.66 2.65 18.51
N LYS A 91 -7.05 3.52 19.32
CA LYS A 91 -7.67 4.78 19.72
C LYS A 91 -7.56 5.79 18.58
N GLU A 92 -8.70 6.36 18.19
CA GLU A 92 -8.74 7.43 17.20
C GLU A 92 -7.95 8.65 17.70
N SER A 93 -7.17 9.27 16.80
CA SER A 93 -6.51 10.54 17.11
C SER A 93 -7.55 11.66 17.24
N VAL A 94 -7.19 12.75 17.91
CA VAL A 94 -8.05 13.94 18.00
C VAL A 94 -8.41 14.48 16.62
N SER A 95 -7.46 14.48 15.69
CA SER A 95 -7.70 14.86 14.29
C SER A 95 -8.67 13.91 13.58
N GLN A 96 -8.63 12.61 13.88
CA GLN A 96 -9.54 11.63 13.29
C GLN A 96 -10.96 11.76 13.85
N MET A 97 -11.10 11.97 15.16
CA MET A 97 -12.38 12.28 15.78
C MET A 97 -12.98 13.55 15.19
N PHE A 98 -12.17 14.59 14.97
CA PHE A 98 -12.60 15.83 14.34
C PHE A 98 -13.16 15.59 12.93
N ILE A 99 -12.45 14.83 12.10
CA ILE A 99 -12.88 14.54 10.73
C ILE A 99 -14.19 13.73 10.71
N LYS A 100 -14.34 12.79 11.65
CA LYS A 100 -15.57 11.99 11.79
C LYS A 100 -16.77 12.87 12.12
N GLU A 101 -16.64 13.73 13.13
CA GLU A 101 -17.68 14.70 13.48
C GLU A 101 -17.97 15.68 12.34
N TYR A 102 -16.93 16.14 11.63
CA TYR A 102 -17.11 16.99 10.45
C TYR A 102 -17.93 16.31 9.36
N ASN A 103 -17.68 15.03 9.10
CA ASN A 103 -18.47 14.27 8.14
C ASN A 103 -19.92 14.07 8.60
N THR A 104 -20.14 13.87 9.91
CA THR A 104 -21.50 13.78 10.49
C THR A 104 -22.26 15.09 10.36
N VAL A 105 -21.65 16.22 10.74
CA VAL A 105 -22.25 17.56 10.59
C VAL A 105 -22.54 17.87 9.12
N LYS A 106 -21.62 17.52 8.21
CA LYS A 106 -21.80 17.69 6.77
C LYS A 106 -22.96 16.86 6.20
N GLN A 107 -23.22 15.68 6.76
CA GLN A 107 -24.37 14.85 6.36
C GLN A 107 -25.70 15.39 6.89
N GLU A 108 -25.71 15.89 8.13
CA GLU A 108 -26.89 16.48 8.75
C GLU A 108 -27.30 17.79 8.06
N GLU A 109 -26.32 18.61 7.71
CA GLU A 109 -26.53 19.90 7.05
C GLU A 109 -26.32 19.79 5.54
N ALA A 110 -27.04 18.86 4.89
CA ALA A 110 -26.99 18.62 3.45
C ALA A 110 -27.43 19.82 2.55
N GLY A 111 -27.35 21.05 3.06
CA GLY A 111 -27.56 22.31 2.36
C GLY A 111 -26.26 23.09 2.14
N GLU A 112 -26.40 24.21 1.44
CA GLU A 112 -25.35 25.12 0.96
C GLU A 112 -24.70 25.92 2.12
N THR A 113 -24.12 25.20 3.07
CA THR A 113 -23.41 25.75 4.23
C THR A 113 -21.92 25.91 3.90
N SER A 114 -21.34 27.05 4.26
CA SER A 114 -19.92 27.33 4.01
C SER A 114 -19.03 26.36 4.80
N GLU A 115 -17.90 25.94 4.22
CA GLU A 115 -16.93 25.06 4.89
C GLU A 115 -16.44 25.63 6.23
N GLU A 116 -16.40 26.96 6.36
CA GLU A 116 -16.01 27.64 7.60
C GLU A 116 -17.07 27.49 8.71
N GLU A 117 -18.35 27.52 8.34
CA GLU A 117 -19.46 27.33 9.29
C GLU A 117 -19.51 25.89 9.78
N LEU A 118 -19.31 24.92 8.88
CA LEU A 118 -19.20 23.50 9.24
C LEU A 118 -18.02 23.28 10.20
N PHE A 119 -16.87 23.88 9.90
CA PHE A 119 -15.69 23.78 10.77
C PHE A 119 -15.97 24.36 12.16
N SER A 120 -16.57 25.55 12.26
CA SER A 120 -16.91 26.17 13.55
C SER A 120 -17.90 25.33 14.37
N LYS A 121 -18.94 24.76 13.73
CA LYS A 121 -19.89 23.87 14.40
C LYS A 121 -19.25 22.58 14.91
N THR A 122 -18.28 22.05 14.17
CA THR A 122 -17.53 20.86 14.61
C THR A 122 -16.64 21.17 15.81
N GLU A 123 -16.05 22.36 15.88
CA GLU A 123 -15.32 22.80 17.08
C GLU A 123 -16.22 22.90 18.30
N THR A 124 -17.44 23.42 18.16
CA THR A 124 -18.37 23.52 19.28
C THR A 124 -18.78 22.14 19.77
N ARG A 125 -19.08 21.19 18.86
CA ARG A 125 -19.41 19.81 19.25
C ARG A 125 -18.27 19.10 19.98
N LEU A 126 -17.04 19.28 19.52
CA LEU A 126 -15.88 18.65 20.16
C LEU A 126 -15.58 19.25 21.54
N LYS A 127 -15.82 20.56 21.72
CA LYS A 127 -15.74 21.22 23.02
C LYS A 127 -16.81 20.68 23.97
N ASP A 128 -18.04 20.49 23.48
CA ASP A 128 -19.14 19.89 24.27
C ASP A 128 -18.84 18.43 24.65
N ALA A 129 -18.13 17.69 23.79
CA ALA A 129 -17.62 16.35 24.08
C ALA A 129 -16.41 16.33 25.04
N GLY A 130 -15.96 17.49 25.52
CA GLY A 130 -14.85 17.63 26.47
C GLY A 130 -13.45 17.55 25.85
N ILE A 131 -13.33 17.59 24.52
CA ILE A 131 -12.06 17.55 23.81
C ILE A 131 -11.55 18.98 23.63
N GLN A 132 -10.47 19.35 24.32
CA GLN A 132 -9.87 20.67 24.19
C GLN A 132 -8.95 20.75 22.96
N LEU A 133 -9.34 21.59 21.99
CA LEU A 133 -8.51 21.97 20.85
C LEU A 133 -7.68 23.19 21.26
N GLN A 134 -6.34 23.06 21.27
CA GLN A 134 -5.37 24.11 21.64
C GLN A 134 -4.34 24.37 20.53
#